data_AF-A0A8T2IKG8-F1
#
_entry.id   AF-A0A8T2IKG8-F1
#
_cell.length_a   1.000
_cell.length_b   1.000
_cell.length_c   1.000
_cell.angle_alpha   90.00
_cell.angle_beta   90.00
_cell.angle_gamma   90.00
#
_symmetry.space_group_name_H-M   'P 1'
#
loop_
_entity.id
_entity.type
_entity.pdbx_description
1 polymer ?
#
loop_
_entity_poly.entity_id
_entity_poly.type
_entity_poly.pdbx_seq_one_letter_code
_entity_poly.pdbx_strand_id
1 'polypeptide(L)'
;MSACETDREKLEAELQTWKDKLSEAERHKTDLLIRRLDAEEKKNKAQQDLESLMDKKRKIEEEKCKIKETYEKERDDLQRSNSELKAQIQELEQILKSEEDSLEKMKEGLKGEIKMPETYINFKEPMKEDSGTYDNISHKLQVVMNNPFILEGGQALVTFEEREVAERILRKRNFKLTINDVVVEVTASKVNLEKTLQYEINMDISKKRLCIHDLPVGVPDEYLREKLELTFYKPSIGGGEIDKVQFDRERNVATIDFLHNGVVERLVKQQHFQFVLGDLTHQLKVEPCIDIEMNKLQLYTGDSERTVLLTGITGVEQPEDDIQDIIEVYFQKTSNGGGEVERILYSHSRKRPVVFDIDLS
;
A
#
# COMPACT_ATOMS: atom_id res chain seq x y z
N MET A 1 56.28 -130.85 0.19
CA MET A 1 55.14 -130.17 -0.46
C MET A 1 54.46 -129.14 0.45
N SER A 2 54.49 -129.30 1.79
CA SER A 2 53.79 -128.40 2.74
C SER A 2 54.31 -126.94 2.88
N ALA A 3 55.59 -126.65 2.60
CA ALA A 3 56.14 -125.28 2.77
C ALA A 3 55.82 -124.31 1.62
N CYS A 4 55.49 -124.84 0.43
CA CYS A 4 55.19 -124.04 -0.77
C CYS A 4 53.74 -123.51 -0.75
N GLU A 5 52.84 -124.24 -0.10
CA GLU A 5 51.43 -123.83 0.08
C GLU A 5 51.29 -122.70 1.11
N THR A 6 52.08 -122.74 2.19
CA THR A 6 52.04 -121.70 3.25
C THR A 6 52.55 -120.34 2.80
N ASP A 7 53.49 -120.28 1.85
CA ASP A 7 53.97 -119.00 1.31
C ASP A 7 52.99 -118.42 0.28
N ARG A 8 52.32 -119.29 -0.49
CA ARG A 8 51.23 -118.89 -1.41
C ARG A 8 50.06 -118.26 -0.66
N GLU A 9 49.66 -118.84 0.46
CA GLU A 9 48.57 -118.31 1.31
C GLU A 9 48.91 -116.94 1.93
N LYS A 10 50.17 -116.71 2.34
CA LYS A 10 50.62 -115.40 2.83
C LYS A 10 50.59 -114.33 1.74
N LEU A 11 51.06 -114.66 0.54
CA LEU A 11 51.02 -113.78 -0.63
C LEU A 11 49.58 -113.45 -1.05
N GLU A 12 48.67 -114.42 -0.99
CA GLU A 12 47.24 -114.21 -1.25
C GLU A 12 46.59 -113.30 -0.18
N ALA A 13 46.94 -113.47 1.09
CA ALA A 13 46.47 -112.60 2.18
C ALA A 13 47.01 -111.17 2.05
N GLU A 14 48.30 -110.99 1.74
CA GLU A 14 48.88 -109.68 1.48
C GLU A 14 48.22 -109.00 0.29
N LEU A 15 48.01 -109.72 -0.81
CA LEU A 15 47.31 -109.23 -1.99
C LEU A 15 45.88 -108.80 -1.67
N GLN A 16 45.19 -109.52 -0.78
CA GLN A 16 43.87 -109.11 -0.29
C GLN A 16 43.94 -107.82 0.54
N THR A 17 44.91 -107.69 1.45
CA THR A 17 45.08 -106.43 2.22
C THR A 17 45.40 -105.23 1.33
N TRP A 18 46.18 -105.41 0.26
CA TRP A 18 46.47 -104.35 -0.70
C TRP A 18 45.24 -103.98 -1.54
N LYS A 19 44.40 -104.95 -1.91
CA LYS A 19 43.11 -104.71 -2.57
C LYS A 19 42.16 -103.90 -1.68
N ASP A 20 42.08 -104.25 -0.40
CA ASP A 20 41.21 -103.55 0.54
C ASP A 20 41.68 -102.10 0.76
N LYS A 21 43.00 -101.89 0.93
CA LYS A 21 43.60 -100.55 1.00
C LYS A 21 43.39 -99.74 -0.28
N LEU A 22 43.51 -100.38 -1.45
CA LEU A 22 43.25 -99.72 -2.73
C LEU A 22 41.78 -99.28 -2.82
N SER A 23 40.85 -100.15 -2.46
CA SER A 23 39.40 -99.85 -2.43
C SER A 23 39.07 -98.72 -1.44
N GLU A 24 39.68 -98.72 -0.25
CA GLU A 24 39.51 -97.65 0.73
C GLU A 24 40.09 -96.32 0.23
N ALA A 25 41.27 -96.33 -0.39
CA ALA A 25 41.87 -95.14 -1.00
C ALA A 25 41.03 -94.62 -2.18
N GLU A 26 40.46 -95.50 -3.00
CA GLU A 26 39.53 -95.13 -4.08
C GLU A 26 38.26 -94.48 -3.53
N ARG A 27 37.67 -95.04 -2.47
CA ARG A 27 36.50 -94.44 -1.79
C ARG A 27 36.83 -93.07 -1.18
N HIS A 28 38.01 -92.93 -0.56
CA HIS A 28 38.47 -91.66 -0.01
C HIS A 28 38.67 -90.61 -1.11
N LYS A 29 39.23 -91.02 -2.26
CA LYS A 29 39.40 -90.18 -3.44
C LYS A 29 38.05 -89.71 -3.99
N THR A 30 37.04 -90.59 -4.07
CA THR A 30 35.70 -90.20 -4.52
C THR A 30 35.04 -89.21 -3.56
N ASP A 31 35.13 -89.43 -2.25
CA ASP A 31 34.58 -88.51 -1.24
C ASP A 31 35.24 -87.12 -1.30
N LEU A 32 36.56 -87.07 -1.45
CA LEU A 32 37.30 -85.82 -1.62
C LEU A 32 36.89 -85.08 -2.89
N LEU A 33 36.66 -85.79 -4.00
CA LEU A 33 36.19 -85.18 -5.24
C LEU A 33 34.80 -84.57 -5.09
N ILE A 34 33.87 -85.26 -4.42
CA ILE A 34 32.52 -84.73 -4.13
C ILE A 34 32.62 -83.47 -3.28
N ARG A 35 33.36 -83.50 -2.17
CA ARG A 35 33.56 -82.32 -1.31
C ARG A 35 34.19 -81.15 -2.05
N ARG A 36 35.13 -81.42 -2.96
CA ARG A 36 35.74 -80.38 -3.81
C ARG A 36 34.71 -79.74 -4.74
N LEU A 37 33.85 -80.56 -5.37
CA LEU A 37 32.79 -80.07 -6.25
C LEU A 37 31.78 -79.21 -5.47
N ASP A 38 31.32 -79.68 -4.29
CA ASP A 38 30.42 -78.91 -3.43
C ASP A 38 31.04 -77.59 -2.98
N ALA A 39 32.34 -77.59 -2.66
CA ALA A 39 33.06 -76.39 -2.27
C ALA A 39 33.20 -75.39 -3.43
N GLU A 40 33.48 -75.88 -4.64
CA GLU A 40 33.59 -75.03 -5.83
C GLU A 40 32.22 -74.45 -6.22
N GLU A 41 31.13 -75.22 -6.12
CA GLU A 41 29.78 -74.73 -6.36
C GLU A 41 29.40 -73.64 -5.36
N LYS A 42 29.67 -73.85 -4.06
CA LYS A 42 29.46 -72.84 -3.01
C LYS A 42 30.28 -71.58 -3.26
N LYS A 43 31.54 -71.72 -3.66
CA LYS A 43 32.43 -70.61 -4.00
C LYS A 43 31.88 -69.82 -5.19
N ASN A 44 31.48 -70.50 -6.26
CA ASN A 44 30.89 -69.86 -7.45
C ASN A 44 29.61 -69.11 -7.11
N LYS A 45 28.74 -69.71 -6.28
CA LYS A 45 27.51 -69.06 -5.81
C LYS A 45 27.81 -67.82 -4.96
N ALA A 46 28.72 -67.92 -4.00
CA ALA A 46 29.14 -66.78 -3.20
C ALA A 46 29.77 -65.66 -4.05
N GLN A 47 30.49 -66.02 -5.11
CA GLN A 47 31.08 -65.06 -6.04
C GLN A 47 30.01 -64.33 -6.87
N GLN A 48 29.00 -65.05 -7.37
CA GLN A 48 27.84 -64.44 -8.05
C GLN A 48 27.03 -63.53 -7.12
N ASP A 49 26.80 -63.95 -5.87
CA ASP A 49 26.08 -63.15 -4.88
C ASP A 49 26.85 -61.86 -4.54
N LEU A 50 28.18 -61.94 -4.42
CA LEU A 50 29.04 -60.78 -4.20
C LEU A 50 28.95 -59.78 -5.36
N GLU A 51 29.00 -60.27 -6.60
CA GLU A 51 28.91 -59.45 -7.81
C GLU A 51 27.54 -58.75 -7.90
N SER A 52 26.45 -59.47 -7.60
CA SER A 52 25.09 -58.92 -7.50
C SER A 52 24.96 -57.85 -6.43
N LEU A 53 25.58 -58.04 -5.26
CA LEU A 53 25.58 -57.05 -4.18
C LEU A 53 26.39 -55.80 -4.55
N MET A 54 27.53 -55.96 -5.21
CA MET A 54 28.34 -54.85 -5.71
C MET A 54 27.56 -53.99 -6.71
N ASP A 55 26.84 -54.62 -7.63
CA ASP A 55 25.99 -53.92 -8.59
C ASP A 55 24.84 -53.16 -7.93
N LYS A 56 24.18 -53.77 -6.93
CA LYS A 56 23.14 -53.10 -6.15
C LYS A 56 23.70 -51.89 -5.38
N LYS A 57 24.87 -52.04 -4.75
CA LYS A 57 25.53 -50.95 -4.03
C LYS A 57 25.84 -49.77 -4.96
N ARG A 58 26.39 -50.05 -6.15
CA ARG A 58 26.67 -49.03 -7.17
C ARG A 58 25.40 -48.28 -7.59
N LYS A 59 24.30 -49.00 -7.85
CA LYS A 59 23.01 -48.37 -8.22
C LYS A 59 22.48 -47.45 -7.13
N ILE A 60 22.55 -47.88 -5.88
CA ILE A 60 22.13 -47.06 -4.73
C ILE A 60 23.00 -45.80 -4.60
N GLU A 61 24.32 -45.92 -4.81
CA GLU A 61 25.23 -44.76 -4.77
C GLU A 61 24.96 -43.76 -5.90
N GLU A 62 24.69 -44.25 -7.11
CA GLU A 62 24.29 -43.41 -8.26
C GLU A 62 22.95 -42.69 -8.01
N GLU A 63 21.93 -43.39 -7.49
CA GLU A 63 20.64 -42.80 -7.15
C GLU A 63 20.78 -41.75 -6.04
N LYS A 64 21.56 -42.05 -4.99
CA LYS A 64 21.86 -41.11 -3.92
C LYS A 64 22.56 -39.85 -4.44
N CYS A 65 23.49 -40.00 -5.39
CA CYS A 65 24.17 -38.85 -5.99
C CYS A 65 23.20 -37.98 -6.78
N LYS A 66 22.34 -38.60 -7.61
CA LYS A 66 21.33 -37.87 -8.39
C LYS A 66 20.37 -37.09 -7.49
N ILE A 67 19.88 -37.73 -6.43
CA ILE A 67 18.98 -37.11 -5.45
C ILE A 67 19.67 -35.93 -4.75
N LYS A 68 20.94 -36.08 -4.38
CA LYS A 68 21.71 -35.01 -3.75
C LYS A 68 21.86 -33.81 -4.68
N GLU A 69 22.20 -34.04 -5.95
CA GLU A 69 22.35 -32.98 -6.95
C GLU A 69 21.03 -32.25 -7.21
N THR A 70 19.88 -32.94 -7.23
CA THR A 70 18.58 -32.29 -7.39
C THR A 70 18.25 -31.40 -6.19
N TYR A 71 18.47 -31.89 -4.96
CA TYR A 71 18.24 -31.08 -3.75
C TYR A 71 19.18 -29.86 -3.66
N GLU A 72 20.44 -30.00 -4.07
CA GLU A 72 21.38 -28.88 -4.09
C GLU A 72 20.94 -27.81 -5.09
N LYS A 73 20.49 -28.20 -6.28
CA LYS A 73 19.94 -27.27 -7.28
C LYS A 73 18.69 -26.56 -6.76
N GLU A 74 17.72 -27.30 -6.20
CA GLU A 74 16.51 -26.71 -5.63
C GLU A 74 16.81 -25.74 -4.49
N ARG A 75 17.76 -26.08 -3.62
CA ARG A 75 18.20 -25.19 -2.54
C ARG A 75 18.81 -23.90 -3.10
N ASP A 76 19.67 -24.00 -4.12
CA ASP A 76 20.32 -22.85 -4.71
C ASP A 76 19.32 -21.95 -5.47
N ASP A 77 18.33 -22.55 -6.14
CA ASP A 77 17.22 -21.84 -6.79
C ASP A 77 16.35 -21.11 -5.76
N LEU A 78 15.96 -21.78 -4.68
CA LEU A 78 15.22 -21.19 -3.57
C LEU A 78 16.00 -20.06 -2.89
N GLN A 79 17.31 -20.23 -2.71
CA GLN A 79 18.15 -19.21 -2.09
C GLN A 79 18.29 -17.97 -2.98
N ARG A 80 18.42 -18.14 -4.31
CA ARG A 80 18.37 -17.02 -5.26
C ARG A 80 17.06 -16.26 -5.19
N SER A 81 15.93 -16.96 -5.28
CA SER A 81 14.60 -16.36 -5.19
C SER A 81 14.37 -15.65 -3.85
N ASN A 82 14.83 -16.21 -2.73
CA ASN A 82 14.72 -15.59 -1.42
C ASN A 82 15.55 -14.30 -1.32
N SER A 83 16.76 -14.29 -1.89
CA SER A 83 17.59 -13.08 -1.98
C SER A 83 16.94 -11.98 -2.83
N GLU A 84 16.36 -12.33 -3.97
CA GLU A 84 15.63 -11.39 -4.84
C GLU A 84 14.40 -10.80 -4.14
N LEU A 85 13.59 -11.65 -3.51
CA LEU A 85 12.41 -11.21 -2.75
C LEU A 85 12.79 -10.30 -1.59
N LYS A 86 13.88 -10.59 -0.87
CA LYS A 86 14.39 -9.71 0.19
C LYS A 86 14.82 -8.34 -0.34
N ALA A 87 15.48 -8.30 -1.49
CA ALA A 87 15.87 -7.04 -2.12
C ALA A 87 14.63 -6.21 -2.53
N GLN A 88 13.61 -6.85 -3.11
CA GLN A 88 12.35 -6.18 -3.45
C GLN A 88 11.61 -5.66 -2.22
N ILE A 89 11.57 -6.43 -1.12
CA ILE A 89 10.98 -5.97 0.14
C ILE A 89 11.72 -4.73 0.65
N GLN A 90 13.05 -4.73 0.64
CA GLN A 90 13.84 -3.59 1.10
C GLN A 90 13.64 -2.35 0.23
N GLU A 91 13.51 -2.51 -1.09
CA GLU A 91 13.19 -1.41 -2.02
C GLU A 91 11.79 -0.83 -1.74
N LEU A 92 10.79 -1.68 -1.57
CA LEU A 92 9.42 -1.26 -1.25
C LEU A 92 9.34 -0.57 0.11
N GLU A 93 10.04 -1.06 1.13
CA GLU A 93 10.14 -0.42 2.44
C GLU A 93 10.77 0.98 2.35
N GLN A 94 11.78 1.15 1.49
CA GLN A 94 12.40 2.46 1.26
C GLN A 94 11.45 3.44 0.55
N ILE A 95 10.70 2.95 -0.45
CA ILE A 95 9.69 3.75 -1.14
C ILE A 95 8.60 4.18 -0.15
N LEU A 96 8.04 3.24 0.62
CA LEU A 96 7.02 3.54 1.63
C LEU A 96 7.49 4.60 2.62
N LYS A 97 8.70 4.45 3.15
CA LYS A 97 9.26 5.43 4.09
C LYS A 97 9.41 6.82 3.46
N SER A 98 9.82 6.89 2.19
CA SER A 98 9.93 8.17 1.48
C SER A 98 8.58 8.84 1.23
N GLU A 99 7.52 8.05 1.03
CA GLU A 99 6.16 8.55 0.88
C GLU A 99 5.57 9.01 2.22
N GLU A 100 5.83 8.28 3.31
CA GLU A 100 5.47 8.68 4.67
C GLU A 100 6.14 10.02 5.04
N ASP A 101 7.45 10.18 4.80
CA ASP A 101 8.16 11.44 5.04
C ASP A 101 7.57 12.59 4.19
N SER A 102 7.14 12.29 2.95
CA SER A 102 6.51 13.28 2.07
C SER A 102 5.11 13.69 2.58
N LEU A 103 4.34 12.74 3.09
CA LEU A 103 3.04 12.97 3.73
C LEU A 103 3.19 13.80 5.00
N GLU A 104 4.21 13.54 5.83
CA GLU A 104 4.48 14.32 7.03
C GLU A 104 4.85 15.77 6.70
N LYS A 105 5.74 15.98 5.73
CA LYS A 105 6.07 17.34 5.25
C LYS A 105 4.85 18.09 4.73
N MET A 106 3.99 17.40 3.97
CA MET A 106 2.74 17.98 3.46
C MET A 106 1.78 18.31 4.60
N LYS A 107 1.65 17.43 5.59
CA LYS A 107 0.86 17.65 6.81
C LYS A 107 1.33 18.88 7.59
N GLU A 108 2.65 19.07 7.72
CA GLU A 108 3.23 20.24 8.36
C GLU A 108 2.97 21.53 7.57
N GLY A 109 3.12 21.49 6.25
CA GLY A 109 2.80 22.62 5.37
C GLY A 109 1.32 23.06 5.49
N LEU A 110 0.40 22.11 5.47
CA LEU A 110 -1.04 22.39 5.59
C LEU A 110 -1.42 22.94 6.96
N LYS A 111 -0.79 22.47 8.05
CA LYS A 111 -1.00 23.05 9.39
C LYS A 111 -0.68 24.55 9.43
N GLY A 112 0.26 25.03 8.60
CA GLY A 112 0.58 26.45 8.49
C GLY A 112 -0.40 27.26 7.63
N GLU A 113 -1.07 26.60 6.68
CA GLU A 113 -1.93 27.25 5.67
C GLU A 113 -3.44 27.16 5.97
N ILE A 114 -3.88 26.29 6.89
CA ILE A 114 -5.28 26.24 7.35
C ILE A 114 -5.56 27.51 8.18
N LYS A 115 -5.78 28.63 7.50
CA LYS A 115 -6.50 29.79 8.01
C LYS A 115 -7.94 29.59 7.59
N MET A 116 -8.84 29.48 8.57
CA MET A 116 -10.25 29.40 8.25
C MET A 116 -10.68 30.61 7.42
N PRO A 117 -11.56 30.43 6.42
CA PRO A 117 -12.26 31.56 5.86
C PRO A 117 -12.98 32.28 7.02
N GLU A 118 -12.88 33.61 7.08
CA GLU A 118 -13.50 34.49 8.09
C GLU A 118 -15.04 34.48 8.04
N THR A 119 -15.66 33.43 7.49
CA THR A 119 -17.09 33.24 7.40
C THR A 119 -17.69 33.01 8.77
N TYR A 120 -18.24 34.09 9.29
CA TYR A 120 -19.11 34.27 10.45
C TYR A 120 -19.81 32.98 10.93
N ILE A 121 -19.35 32.45 12.07
CA ILE A 121 -20.10 31.42 12.81
C ILE A 121 -21.37 32.07 13.34
N ASN A 122 -22.47 31.89 12.61
CA ASN A 122 -23.78 32.36 13.01
C ASN A 122 -24.46 31.31 13.88
N PHE A 123 -24.38 31.47 15.20
CA PHE A 123 -25.18 30.71 16.16
C PHE A 123 -26.67 31.00 15.93
N LYS A 124 -27.37 30.12 15.21
CA LYS A 124 -28.83 30.22 15.03
C LYS A 124 -29.52 29.63 16.26
N GLU A 125 -30.19 30.52 17.00
CA GLU A 125 -31.13 30.35 18.13
C GLU A 125 -30.80 29.31 19.23
N PRO A 126 -31.01 29.65 20.53
CA PRO A 126 -30.86 28.68 21.60
C PRO A 126 -31.96 27.61 21.48
N MET A 127 -31.56 26.36 21.22
CA MET A 127 -32.40 25.21 21.53
C MET A 127 -32.80 25.29 23.00
N LYS A 128 -34.09 25.14 23.28
CA LYS A 128 -34.68 25.28 24.62
C LYS A 128 -33.93 24.42 25.63
N GLU A 129 -33.83 24.97 26.84
CA GLU A 129 -33.30 24.34 28.04
C GLU A 129 -33.79 22.90 28.18
N ASP A 130 -32.92 21.93 27.91
CA ASP A 130 -33.14 20.56 28.34
C ASP A 130 -31.91 20.05 29.08
N SER A 131 -32.09 19.56 30.29
CA SER A 131 -31.02 19.21 31.21
C SER A 131 -30.08 18.14 30.65
N GLY A 132 -28.87 18.53 30.26
CA GLY A 132 -27.79 17.63 29.89
C GLY A 132 -26.47 18.39 29.89
N THR A 133 -25.38 17.77 30.33
CA THR A 133 -24.03 18.32 30.33
C THR A 133 -23.68 18.69 28.88
N TYR A 134 -23.82 19.95 28.51
CA TYR A 134 -23.65 20.37 27.11
C TYR A 134 -22.16 20.46 26.77
N ASP A 135 -21.69 19.47 26.01
CA ASP A 135 -20.37 19.44 25.39
C ASP A 135 -20.20 20.57 24.34
N ASN A 136 -18.94 20.81 23.96
CA ASN A 136 -18.54 21.73 22.89
C ASN A 136 -19.21 21.38 21.55
N ILE A 137 -19.25 22.32 20.61
CA ILE A 137 -19.82 22.06 19.28
C ILE A 137 -18.74 21.44 18.39
N SER A 138 -18.82 20.13 18.16
CA SER A 138 -17.96 19.44 17.20
C SER A 138 -18.55 19.51 15.79
N HIS A 139 -17.77 19.94 14.81
CA HIS A 139 -18.09 19.94 13.38
C HIS A 139 -17.00 19.22 12.59
N LYS A 140 -17.42 18.46 11.58
CA LYS A 140 -16.52 17.69 10.71
C LYS A 140 -16.64 18.18 9.28
N LEU A 141 -15.52 18.53 8.68
CA LEU A 141 -15.42 18.95 7.28
C LEU A 141 -14.50 18.00 6.55
N GLN A 142 -14.96 17.44 5.44
CA GLN A 142 -14.09 16.72 4.51
C GLN A 142 -13.57 17.72 3.48
N VAL A 143 -12.25 17.80 3.37
CA VAL A 143 -11.57 18.64 2.39
C VAL A 143 -10.85 17.75 1.40
N VAL A 144 -11.09 18.01 0.13
CA VAL A 144 -10.45 17.33 -0.99
C VAL A 144 -9.73 18.39 -1.81
N MET A 145 -8.41 18.25 -1.94
CA MET A 145 -7.57 19.10 -2.78
C MET A 145 -7.14 18.29 -4.00
N ASN A 146 -7.67 18.69 -5.17
CA ASN A 146 -7.33 18.10 -6.45
C ASN A 146 -6.26 18.96 -7.11
N ASN A 147 -5.13 18.35 -7.50
CA ASN A 147 -4.25 18.98 -8.46
C ASN A 147 -4.94 18.98 -9.83
N PRO A 148 -5.05 20.13 -10.51
CA PRO A 148 -5.64 20.17 -11.83
C PRO A 148 -4.76 19.37 -12.79
N PHE A 149 -5.36 18.41 -13.51
CA PHE A 149 -4.67 17.71 -14.58
C PHE A 149 -4.37 18.69 -15.71
N ILE A 150 -3.13 18.75 -16.17
CA ILE A 150 -2.74 19.66 -17.23
C ILE A 150 -2.87 18.97 -18.57
N LEU A 151 -3.89 19.36 -19.35
CA LEU A 151 -4.07 18.91 -20.72
C LEU A 151 -3.11 19.67 -21.63
N GLU A 152 -2.18 18.96 -22.26
CA GLU A 152 -1.20 19.53 -23.19
C GLU A 152 -1.81 19.78 -24.57
N GLY A 153 -1.14 20.61 -25.38
CA GLY A 153 -1.57 20.86 -26.76
C GLY A 153 -1.54 19.57 -27.61
N GLY A 154 -2.58 19.37 -28.42
CA GLY A 154 -2.79 18.19 -29.24
C GLY A 154 -3.32 16.97 -28.47
N GLN A 155 -3.85 17.17 -27.27
CA GLN A 155 -4.50 16.14 -26.47
C GLN A 155 -5.99 16.41 -26.30
N ALA A 156 -6.78 15.34 -26.19
CA ALA A 156 -8.19 15.39 -25.81
C ALA A 156 -8.48 14.46 -24.64
N LEU A 157 -9.36 14.88 -23.73
CA LEU A 157 -9.96 14.03 -22.71
C LEU A 157 -11.37 13.69 -23.13
N VAL A 158 -11.71 12.40 -23.06
CA VAL A 158 -13.07 11.92 -23.33
C VAL A 158 -13.55 11.13 -22.12
N THR A 159 -14.59 11.65 -21.46
CA THR A 159 -15.26 11.03 -20.33
C THR A 159 -16.52 10.34 -20.83
N PHE A 160 -16.65 9.04 -20.54
CA PHE A 160 -17.79 8.22 -20.90
C PHE A 160 -18.72 8.04 -19.71
N GLU A 161 -20.01 7.81 -19.97
CA GLU A 161 -20.95 7.48 -18.88
C GLU A 161 -20.62 6.12 -18.26
N GLU A 162 -20.29 5.13 -19.09
CA GLU A 162 -19.97 3.77 -18.67
C GLU A 162 -18.45 3.51 -18.62
N ARG A 163 -17.98 2.95 -17.49
CA ARG A 163 -16.58 2.52 -17.30
C ARG A 163 -16.14 1.46 -18.31
N GLU A 164 -17.06 0.56 -18.69
CA GLU A 164 -16.79 -0.53 -19.65
C GLU A 164 -16.41 0.02 -21.03
N VAL A 165 -16.96 1.17 -21.42
CA VAL A 165 -16.63 1.84 -22.70
C VAL A 165 -15.18 2.30 -22.67
N ALA A 166 -14.77 3.01 -21.62
CA ALA A 166 -13.40 3.49 -21.46
C ALA A 166 -12.39 2.33 -21.49
N GLU A 167 -12.67 1.22 -20.79
CA GLU A 167 -11.81 0.03 -20.85
C GLU A 167 -11.67 -0.55 -22.26
N ARG A 168 -12.77 -0.63 -23.04
CA ARG A 168 -12.71 -1.12 -24.43
C ARG A 168 -11.85 -0.21 -25.31
N ILE A 169 -11.98 1.10 -25.15
CA ILE A 169 -11.16 2.07 -25.88
C ILE A 169 -9.68 1.91 -25.53
N LEU A 170 -9.35 1.75 -24.25
CA LEU A 170 -7.99 1.53 -23.77
C LEU A 170 -7.38 0.22 -24.28
N ARG A 171 -8.18 -0.87 -24.36
CA ARG A 171 -7.72 -2.15 -24.92
C ARG A 171 -7.36 -2.05 -26.40
N LYS A 172 -8.10 -1.24 -27.17
CA LYS A 172 -7.86 -1.03 -28.61
C LYS A 172 -6.67 -0.10 -28.87
N ARG A 173 -6.42 0.85 -27.95
CA ARG A 173 -5.25 1.74 -27.85
C ARG A 173 -5.05 2.72 -29.01
N ASN A 174 -5.18 2.30 -30.26
CA ASN A 174 -4.89 3.13 -31.43
C ASN A 174 -6.13 3.31 -32.30
N PHE A 175 -6.37 4.55 -32.73
CA PHE A 175 -7.51 4.96 -33.54
C PHE A 175 -7.04 5.82 -34.71
N LYS A 176 -7.78 5.78 -35.81
CA LYS A 176 -7.54 6.65 -36.97
C LYS A 176 -8.73 7.57 -37.11
N LEU A 177 -8.56 8.82 -36.71
CA LEU A 177 -9.57 9.86 -36.88
C LEU A 177 -9.38 10.50 -38.24
N THR A 178 -10.47 10.71 -38.96
CA THR A 178 -10.44 11.52 -40.19
C THR A 178 -11.05 12.87 -39.86
N ILE A 179 -10.21 13.91 -39.84
CA ILE A 179 -10.61 15.29 -39.55
C ILE A 179 -10.43 16.08 -40.86
N ASN A 180 -11.53 16.46 -41.51
CA ASN A 180 -11.54 17.18 -42.80
C ASN A 180 -10.52 16.64 -43.82
N ASP A 181 -10.66 15.34 -44.15
CA ASP A 181 -9.82 14.60 -45.11
C ASP A 181 -8.34 14.38 -44.71
N VAL A 182 -7.95 14.79 -43.49
CA VAL A 182 -6.66 14.44 -42.88
C VAL A 182 -6.85 13.26 -41.94
N VAL A 183 -6.10 12.17 -42.18
CA VAL A 183 -6.09 11.00 -41.29
C VAL A 183 -5.07 11.22 -40.19
N VAL A 184 -5.56 11.30 -38.96
CA VAL A 184 -4.76 11.52 -37.73
C VAL A 184 -4.75 10.22 -36.93
N GLU A 185 -3.55 9.75 -36.58
CA GLU A 185 -3.38 8.60 -35.70
C GLU A 185 -3.42 9.05 -34.25
N VAL A 186 -4.38 8.51 -33.50
CA VAL A 186 -4.65 8.89 -32.11
C VAL A 186 -4.43 7.71 -31.21
N THR A 187 -3.68 7.93 -30.14
CA THR A 187 -3.40 6.92 -29.11
C THR A 187 -4.19 7.23 -27.85
N ALA A 188 -4.99 6.26 -27.41
CA ALA A 188 -5.71 6.25 -26.16
C ALA A 188 -4.83 5.70 -25.03
N SER A 189 -4.76 6.45 -23.93
CA SER A 189 -4.09 6.07 -22.69
C SER A 189 -4.95 6.41 -21.48
N LYS A 190 -4.68 5.76 -20.35
CA LYS A 190 -5.35 6.09 -19.09
C LYS A 190 -4.97 7.50 -18.64
N VAL A 191 -5.91 8.19 -18.01
CA VAL A 191 -5.64 9.45 -17.32
C VAL A 191 -5.10 9.12 -15.95
N ASN A 192 -3.82 9.37 -15.72
CA ASN A 192 -3.25 9.28 -14.38
C ASN A 192 -3.60 10.57 -13.62
N LEU A 193 -4.48 10.47 -12.64
CA LEU A 193 -4.76 11.58 -11.74
C LEU A 193 -3.59 11.66 -10.77
N GLU A 194 -2.87 12.79 -10.82
CA GLU A 194 -1.83 13.06 -9.85
C GLU A 194 -2.38 12.98 -8.42
N LYS A 195 -1.44 12.82 -7.48
CA LYS A 195 -1.64 12.81 -6.04
C LYS A 195 -2.74 13.77 -5.59
N THR A 196 -3.91 13.21 -5.30
CA THR A 196 -5.07 13.91 -4.77
C THR A 196 -5.06 13.77 -3.26
N LEU A 197 -5.28 14.88 -2.55
CA LEU A 197 -5.18 14.90 -1.11
C LEU A 197 -6.57 15.02 -0.49
N GLN A 198 -6.91 14.12 0.42
CA GLN A 198 -8.15 14.19 1.19
C GLN A 198 -7.84 14.19 2.68
N TYR A 199 -8.53 15.02 3.44
CA TYR A 199 -8.41 15.05 4.90
C TYR A 199 -9.71 15.49 5.57
N GLU A 200 -9.87 15.10 6.83
CA GLU A 200 -11.00 15.46 7.69
C GLU A 200 -10.53 16.54 8.67
N ILE A 201 -11.16 17.72 8.65
CA ILE A 201 -10.97 18.75 9.68
C ILE A 201 -12.07 18.55 10.72
N ASN A 202 -11.67 18.24 11.95
CA ASN A 202 -12.55 18.27 13.12
C ASN A 202 -12.35 19.60 13.82
N MET A 203 -13.43 20.36 13.93
CA MET A 203 -13.48 21.63 14.64
C MET A 203 -14.24 21.41 15.93
N ASP A 204 -13.66 21.73 17.06
CA ASP A 204 -14.34 21.76 18.35
C ASP A 204 -14.48 23.19 18.84
N ILE A 205 -15.68 23.75 18.71
CA ILE A 205 -15.98 25.13 19.09
C ILE A 205 -16.36 25.14 20.57
N SER A 206 -15.53 25.78 21.40
CA SER A 206 -15.77 25.83 22.83
C SER A 206 -16.95 26.73 23.20
N LYS A 207 -17.81 26.22 24.08
CA LYS A 207 -18.92 27.00 24.67
C LYS A 207 -18.53 27.72 25.98
N LYS A 208 -17.32 27.43 26.50
CA LYS A 208 -16.77 28.00 27.75
C LYS A 208 -15.54 28.85 27.54
N ARG A 209 -14.80 28.64 26.45
CA ARG A 209 -13.53 29.31 26.19
C ARG A 209 -13.70 30.39 25.12
N LEU A 210 -13.34 31.62 25.48
CA LEU A 210 -13.37 32.79 24.60
C LEU A 210 -11.94 33.24 24.28
N CYS A 211 -11.69 33.50 23.00
CA CYS A 211 -10.45 34.04 22.47
C CYS A 211 -10.63 35.55 22.21
N ILE A 212 -9.69 36.35 22.68
CA ILE A 212 -9.70 37.81 22.60
C ILE A 212 -8.46 38.27 21.85
N HIS A 213 -8.68 38.96 20.75
CA HIS A 213 -7.65 39.47 19.85
C HIS A 213 -7.48 40.98 20.03
N ASP A 214 -6.45 41.52 19.39
CA ASP A 214 -6.12 42.95 19.36
C ASP A 214 -5.84 43.54 20.76
N LEU A 215 -5.13 42.77 21.59
CA LEU A 215 -4.75 43.21 22.93
C LEU A 215 -3.79 44.41 22.90
N PRO A 216 -3.88 45.33 23.88
CA PRO A 216 -2.97 46.47 24.00
C PRO A 216 -1.51 46.03 24.22
N VAL A 217 -0.62 46.49 23.35
CA VAL A 217 0.83 46.20 23.43
C VAL A 217 1.48 47.11 24.47
N GLY A 218 2.38 46.56 25.31
CA GLY A 218 3.14 47.32 26.32
C GLY A 218 2.51 47.38 27.71
N VAL A 219 1.39 46.69 27.94
CA VAL A 219 0.72 46.60 29.24
C VAL A 219 1.12 45.30 29.95
N PRO A 220 1.44 45.32 31.27
CA PRO A 220 1.75 44.11 32.03
C PRO A 220 0.58 43.10 32.04
N ASP A 221 0.89 41.80 31.95
CA ASP A 221 -0.10 40.71 31.95
C ASP A 221 -1.00 40.74 33.17
N GLU A 222 -0.45 41.00 34.36
CA GLU A 222 -1.21 41.06 35.60
C GLU A 222 -2.31 42.13 35.56
N TYR A 223 -1.97 43.31 35.02
CA TYR A 223 -2.92 44.42 34.92
C TYR A 223 -3.96 44.19 33.83
N LEU A 224 -3.53 43.66 32.68
CA LEU A 224 -4.44 43.32 31.58
C LEU A 224 -5.41 42.22 32.01
N ARG A 225 -4.93 41.22 32.76
CA ARG A 225 -5.73 40.15 33.35
C ARG A 225 -6.84 40.69 34.24
N GLU A 226 -6.48 41.51 35.23
CA GLU A 226 -7.45 42.08 36.16
C GLU A 226 -8.53 42.86 35.41
N LYS A 227 -8.14 43.65 34.39
CA LYS A 227 -9.08 44.43 33.58
C LYS A 227 -9.96 43.58 32.68
N LEU A 228 -9.43 42.52 32.07
CA LEU A 228 -10.22 41.57 31.29
C LEU A 228 -11.21 40.81 32.18
N GLU A 229 -10.76 40.33 33.34
CA GLU A 229 -11.64 39.67 34.33
C GLU A 229 -12.78 40.60 34.75
N LEU A 230 -12.49 41.84 35.15
CA LEU A 230 -13.50 42.83 35.53
C LEU A 230 -14.49 43.20 34.41
N THR A 231 -14.02 43.16 33.16
CA THR A 231 -14.86 43.50 32.00
C THR A 231 -15.80 42.35 31.68
N PHE A 232 -15.24 41.15 31.47
CA PHE A 232 -15.97 39.96 31.04
C PHE A 232 -16.70 39.23 32.17
N TYR A 233 -16.48 39.60 33.43
CA TYR A 233 -17.32 39.17 34.55
C TYR A 233 -18.71 39.84 34.54
N LYS A 234 -18.85 41.03 33.95
CA LYS A 234 -20.09 41.82 34.03
C LYS A 234 -21.24 41.18 33.22
N PRO A 235 -22.37 40.84 33.87
CA PRO A 235 -23.54 40.33 33.16
C PRO A 235 -24.14 41.34 32.18
N SER A 236 -23.92 42.65 32.41
CA SER A 236 -24.45 43.74 31.56
C SER A 236 -23.95 43.69 30.11
N ILE A 237 -22.77 43.11 29.88
CA ILE A 237 -22.21 42.91 28.53
C ILE A 237 -22.38 41.46 28.05
N GLY A 238 -23.19 40.65 28.74
CA GLY A 238 -23.37 39.22 28.46
C GLY A 238 -22.32 38.31 29.11
N GLY A 239 -21.42 38.86 29.92
CA GLY A 239 -20.36 38.17 30.66
C GLY A 239 -20.84 37.21 31.75
N GLY A 240 -19.91 36.63 32.51
CA GLY A 240 -20.20 35.64 33.55
C GLY A 240 -18.99 35.25 34.40
N GLU A 241 -19.17 34.29 35.31
CA GLU A 241 -18.10 33.83 36.20
C GLU A 241 -16.93 33.21 35.41
N ILE A 242 -15.72 33.69 35.70
CA ILE A 242 -14.48 33.31 35.02
C ILE A 242 -13.75 32.29 35.91
N ASP A 243 -13.33 31.19 35.30
CA ASP A 243 -12.50 30.17 35.93
C ASP A 243 -11.01 30.56 35.85
N LYS A 244 -10.53 30.89 34.63
CA LYS A 244 -9.15 31.34 34.42
C LYS A 244 -8.98 32.21 33.18
N VAL A 245 -7.91 33.02 33.20
CA VAL A 245 -7.46 33.83 32.06
C VAL A 245 -6.01 33.47 31.75
N GLN A 246 -5.72 33.23 30.46
CA GLN A 246 -4.40 32.87 29.95
C GLN A 246 -4.00 33.81 28.81
N PHE A 247 -2.72 34.09 28.66
CA PHE A 247 -2.19 34.97 27.62
C PHE A 247 -1.20 34.24 26.74
N ASP A 248 -1.37 34.40 25.43
CA ASP A 248 -0.42 34.01 24.41
C ASP A 248 0.15 35.29 23.78
N ARG A 249 1.35 35.67 24.22
CA ARG A 249 2.06 36.87 23.75
C ARG A 249 2.65 36.70 22.34
N GLU A 250 2.86 35.47 21.87
CA GLU A 250 3.37 35.22 20.51
C GLU A 250 2.28 35.49 19.47
N ARG A 251 1.03 35.14 19.80
CA ARG A 251 -0.14 35.39 18.95
C ARG A 251 -0.89 36.68 19.26
N ASN A 252 -0.52 37.37 20.35
CA ASN A 252 -1.23 38.53 20.91
C ASN A 252 -2.72 38.24 21.20
N VAL A 253 -2.99 37.07 21.79
CA VAL A 253 -4.35 36.58 22.11
C VAL A 253 -4.48 36.31 23.61
N ALA A 254 -5.62 36.66 24.20
CA ALA A 254 -5.99 36.27 25.56
C ALA A 254 -7.15 35.28 25.51
N THR A 255 -7.07 34.27 26.36
CA THR A 255 -8.05 33.20 26.45
C THR A 255 -8.73 33.28 27.81
N ILE A 256 -10.05 33.39 27.82
CA ILE A 256 -10.87 33.39 29.04
C ILE A 256 -11.69 32.10 29.08
N ASP A 257 -11.50 31.29 30.11
CA ASP A 257 -12.35 30.14 30.41
C ASP A 257 -13.42 30.55 31.43
N PHE A 258 -14.69 30.38 31.06
CA PHE A 258 -15.84 30.65 31.91
C PHE A 258 -16.31 29.38 32.63
N LEU A 259 -16.83 29.55 33.84
CA LEU A 259 -17.37 28.44 34.63
C LEU A 259 -18.68 27.89 34.02
N HIS A 260 -19.50 28.79 33.45
CA HIS A 260 -20.81 28.48 32.89
C HIS A 260 -20.84 28.47 31.36
N ASN A 261 -21.57 27.49 30.81
CA ASN A 261 -21.86 27.41 29.38
C ASN A 261 -22.79 28.55 28.92
N GLY A 262 -22.66 28.94 27.65
CA GLY A 262 -23.55 29.93 27.01
C GLY A 262 -23.14 31.39 27.25
N VAL A 263 -22.11 31.65 28.07
CA VAL A 263 -21.49 32.99 28.19
C VAL A 263 -20.81 33.37 26.87
N VAL A 264 -20.02 32.44 26.31
CA VAL A 264 -19.30 32.65 25.04
C VAL A 264 -20.25 32.98 23.89
N GLU A 265 -21.37 32.25 23.76
CA GLU A 265 -22.37 32.48 22.70
C GLU A 265 -22.97 33.89 22.74
N ARG A 266 -23.14 34.47 23.94
CA ARG A 266 -23.64 35.85 24.10
C ARG A 266 -22.59 36.88 23.73
N LEU A 267 -21.34 36.65 24.13
CA LEU A 267 -20.22 37.56 23.88
C LEU A 267 -19.85 37.60 22.39
N VAL A 268 -19.81 36.45 21.73
CA VAL A 268 -19.47 36.33 20.30
C VAL A 268 -20.49 37.05 19.40
N LYS A 269 -21.77 37.15 19.81
CA LYS A 269 -22.77 37.91 19.06
C LYS A 269 -22.45 39.40 18.91
N GLN A 270 -21.75 39.98 19.88
CA GLN A 270 -21.35 41.39 19.83
C GLN A 270 -20.05 41.60 19.06
N GLN A 271 -19.20 40.57 18.91
CA GLN A 271 -17.90 40.51 18.20
C GLN A 271 -16.83 41.50 18.64
N HIS A 272 -17.20 42.72 19.03
CA HIS A 272 -16.28 43.80 19.39
C HIS A 272 -16.70 44.45 20.70
N PHE A 273 -15.73 44.63 21.59
CA PHE A 273 -15.93 45.24 22.90
C PHE A 273 -15.00 46.45 23.08
N GLN A 274 -15.56 47.55 23.59
CA GLN A 274 -14.75 48.69 24.00
C GLN A 274 -14.07 48.38 25.33
N PHE A 275 -12.75 48.44 25.31
CA PHE A 275 -11.89 48.14 26.44
C PHE A 275 -11.09 49.38 26.82
N VAL A 276 -11.44 49.97 27.96
CA VAL A 276 -10.80 51.19 28.45
C VAL A 276 -9.68 50.83 29.40
N LEU A 277 -8.46 51.26 29.06
CA LEU A 277 -7.26 51.07 29.85
C LEU A 277 -6.64 52.43 30.15
N GLY A 278 -6.86 52.94 31.37
CA GLY A 278 -6.52 54.33 31.71
C GLY A 278 -7.32 55.31 30.87
N ASP A 279 -6.63 56.18 30.12
CA ASP A 279 -7.24 57.19 29.24
C ASP A 279 -7.42 56.70 27.78
N LEU A 280 -6.94 55.48 27.46
CA LEU A 280 -6.99 54.92 26.11
C LEU A 280 -8.15 53.93 25.99
N THR A 281 -8.91 54.04 24.90
CA THR A 281 -9.95 53.07 24.55
C THR A 281 -9.46 52.21 23.40
N HIS A 282 -9.42 50.90 23.64
CA HIS A 282 -9.08 49.88 22.66
C HIS A 282 -10.34 49.12 22.24
N GLN A 283 -10.37 48.62 21.02
CA GLN A 283 -11.44 47.75 20.54
C GLN A 283 -10.92 46.33 20.51
N LEU A 284 -11.46 45.47 21.38
CA LEU A 284 -11.11 44.07 21.43
C LEU A 284 -12.04 43.29 20.52
N LYS A 285 -11.50 42.44 19.67
CA LYS A 285 -12.26 41.46 18.90
C LYS A 285 -12.36 40.17 19.71
N VAL A 286 -13.55 39.58 19.81
CA VAL A 286 -13.77 38.33 20.53
C VAL A 286 -14.38 37.26 19.62
N GLU A 287 -13.90 36.04 19.79
CA GLU A 287 -14.37 34.86 19.05
C GLU A 287 -14.35 33.63 19.98
N PRO A 288 -15.17 32.61 19.74
CA PRO A 288 -15.09 31.39 20.52
C PRO A 288 -13.75 30.72 20.19
N CYS A 289 -13.08 30.13 21.19
CA CYS A 289 -11.89 29.36 20.86
C CYS A 289 -12.31 28.07 20.14
N ILE A 290 -11.67 27.81 19.00
CA ILE A 290 -11.92 26.66 18.15
C ILE A 290 -10.66 25.81 18.13
N ASP A 291 -10.77 24.60 18.65
CA ASP A 291 -9.71 23.61 18.54
C ASP A 291 -9.88 22.88 17.19
N ILE A 292 -8.88 23.03 16.31
CA ILE A 292 -8.91 22.48 14.95
C ILE A 292 -7.94 21.31 14.87
N GLU A 293 -8.46 20.13 14.57
CA GLU A 293 -7.68 18.91 14.41
C GLU A 293 -7.82 18.36 13.00
N MET A 294 -6.70 18.28 12.27
CA MET A 294 -6.66 17.58 11.00
C MET A 294 -6.44 16.09 11.21
N ASN A 295 -7.40 15.31 10.73
CA ASN A 295 -7.48 13.86 10.85
C ASN A 295 -7.55 13.21 9.46
N LYS A 296 -7.24 11.91 9.39
CA LYS A 296 -7.40 11.08 8.19
C LYS A 296 -6.81 11.68 6.90
N LEU A 297 -5.60 12.26 6.98
CA LEU A 297 -4.87 12.69 5.79
C LEU A 297 -4.56 11.47 4.93
N GLN A 298 -5.10 11.45 3.72
CA GLN A 298 -4.98 10.36 2.76
C GLN A 298 -4.55 10.92 1.41
N LEU A 299 -3.62 10.22 0.77
CA LEU A 299 -3.15 10.51 -0.56
C LEU A 299 -3.74 9.49 -1.51
N TYR A 300 -4.56 9.96 -2.44
CA TYR A 300 -5.14 9.16 -3.48
C TYR A 300 -4.29 9.31 -4.74
N THR A 301 -3.85 8.19 -5.28
CA THR A 301 -3.30 8.12 -6.63
C THR A 301 -4.15 7.11 -7.38
N GLY A 302 -4.62 7.47 -8.57
CA GLY A 302 -5.59 6.66 -9.27
C GLY A 302 -5.67 7.03 -10.74
N ASP A 303 -6.09 6.05 -11.54
CA ASP A 303 -6.47 6.32 -12.91
C ASP A 303 -7.96 6.67 -12.95
N SER A 304 -8.37 7.61 -13.80
CA SER A 304 -9.81 7.78 -14.06
C SER A 304 -10.36 6.53 -14.75
N GLU A 305 -11.37 5.91 -14.16
CA GLU A 305 -11.96 4.70 -14.71
C GLU A 305 -12.85 4.96 -15.94
N ARG A 306 -13.44 6.16 -16.00
CA ARG A 306 -14.40 6.57 -17.04
C ARG A 306 -13.80 7.52 -18.09
N THR A 307 -12.62 8.09 -17.83
CA THR A 307 -11.98 9.06 -18.74
C THR A 307 -10.76 8.48 -19.44
N VAL A 308 -10.64 8.75 -20.73
CA VAL A 308 -9.51 8.36 -21.57
C VAL A 308 -8.78 9.61 -22.08
N LEU A 309 -7.46 9.58 -22.05
CA LEU A 309 -6.60 10.58 -22.68
C LEU A 309 -6.28 10.15 -24.12
N LEU A 310 -6.60 11.01 -25.07
CA LEU A 310 -6.27 10.88 -26.48
C LEU A 310 -5.08 11.77 -26.81
N THR A 311 -4.06 11.20 -27.44
CA THR A 311 -2.82 11.88 -27.82
C THR A 311 -2.54 11.70 -29.31
N GLY A 312 -1.80 12.64 -29.91
CA GLY A 312 -1.44 12.58 -31.34
C GLY A 312 -2.31 13.45 -32.24
N ILE A 313 -3.23 14.24 -31.68
CA ILE A 313 -4.12 15.14 -32.43
C ILE A 313 -3.37 16.45 -32.75
N THR A 314 -2.40 16.35 -33.65
CA THR A 314 -1.49 17.44 -34.03
C THR A 314 -1.57 17.72 -35.53
N GLY A 315 -1.31 18.98 -35.94
CA GLY A 315 -1.32 19.39 -37.36
C GLY A 315 -2.71 19.60 -37.95
N VAL A 316 -3.70 19.91 -37.12
CA VAL A 316 -5.14 20.01 -37.48
C VAL A 316 -5.56 21.47 -37.34
N GLU A 317 -5.61 22.25 -38.44
CA GLU A 317 -5.99 23.67 -38.43
C GLU A 317 -7.52 23.86 -38.41
N GLN A 318 -8.16 23.38 -37.35
CA GLN A 318 -9.60 23.52 -37.13
C GLN A 318 -9.90 24.16 -35.77
N PRO A 319 -11.06 24.83 -35.63
CA PRO A 319 -11.58 25.25 -34.33
C PRO A 319 -11.64 24.06 -33.36
N GLU A 320 -11.38 24.34 -32.08
CA GLU A 320 -11.39 23.30 -31.05
C GLU A 320 -12.75 22.63 -30.92
N ASP A 321 -13.84 23.40 -31.04
CA ASP A 321 -15.21 22.89 -30.94
C ASP A 321 -15.51 21.88 -32.06
N ASP A 322 -15.10 22.16 -33.30
CA ASP A 322 -15.25 21.24 -34.43
C ASP A 322 -14.47 19.93 -34.21
N ILE A 323 -13.25 20.02 -33.63
CA ILE A 323 -12.43 18.85 -33.32
C ILE A 323 -13.09 18.02 -32.21
N GLN A 324 -13.66 18.67 -31.19
CA GLN A 324 -14.41 18.01 -30.13
C GLN A 324 -15.62 17.27 -30.71
N ASP A 325 -16.44 17.90 -31.53
CA ASP A 325 -17.61 17.29 -32.16
C ASP A 325 -17.21 16.06 -33.01
N ILE A 326 -16.12 16.15 -33.77
CA ILE A 326 -15.63 15.03 -34.60
C ILE A 326 -15.19 13.85 -33.72
N ILE A 327 -14.46 14.12 -32.64
CA ILE A 327 -14.01 13.09 -31.71
C ILE A 327 -15.22 12.47 -31.00
N GLU A 328 -16.15 13.29 -30.52
CA GLU A 328 -17.37 12.82 -29.85
C GLU A 328 -18.18 11.89 -30.75
N VAL A 329 -18.50 12.32 -31.98
CA VAL A 329 -19.23 11.50 -32.95
C VAL A 329 -18.47 10.22 -33.31
N TYR A 330 -17.14 10.26 -33.34
CA TYR A 330 -16.32 9.06 -33.59
C TYR A 330 -16.43 8.05 -32.44
N PHE A 331 -16.38 8.51 -31.20
CA PHE A 331 -16.43 7.68 -29.99
C PHE A 331 -17.85 7.39 -29.48
N GLN A 332 -18.89 8.01 -30.03
CA GLN A 332 -20.29 7.58 -29.84
C GLN A 332 -20.63 6.33 -30.68
N LYS A 333 -19.87 6.06 -31.76
CA LYS A 333 -20.11 4.88 -32.61
C LYS A 333 -19.65 3.60 -31.93
N THR A 334 -20.61 2.71 -31.65
CA THR A 334 -20.34 1.37 -31.09
C THR A 334 -19.40 0.53 -31.97
N SER A 335 -19.43 0.72 -33.30
CA SER A 335 -18.51 0.06 -34.24
C SER A 335 -17.04 0.37 -33.97
N ASN A 336 -16.75 1.52 -33.35
CA ASN A 336 -15.39 1.92 -32.99
C ASN A 336 -14.97 1.42 -31.61
N GLY A 337 -15.86 0.76 -30.87
CA GLY A 337 -15.71 0.36 -29.47
C GLY A 337 -16.27 1.39 -28.48
N GLY A 338 -16.88 2.46 -29.01
CA GLY A 338 -17.41 3.61 -28.30
C GLY A 338 -18.72 3.39 -27.52
N GLY A 339 -19.29 4.48 -27.02
CA GLY A 339 -20.49 4.53 -26.18
C GLY A 339 -20.91 5.97 -25.89
N GLU A 340 -21.82 6.16 -24.94
CA GLU A 340 -22.30 7.51 -24.58
C GLU A 340 -21.18 8.34 -23.95
N VAL A 341 -20.96 9.54 -24.51
CA VAL A 341 -19.91 10.48 -24.10
C VAL A 341 -20.56 11.52 -23.20
N GLU A 342 -20.09 11.62 -21.96
CA GLU A 342 -20.57 12.59 -20.98
C GLU A 342 -19.90 13.96 -21.17
N ARG A 343 -18.60 13.95 -21.46
CA ARG A 343 -17.80 15.18 -21.62
C ARG A 343 -16.61 14.96 -22.54
N ILE A 344 -16.31 15.96 -23.35
CA ILE A 344 -15.08 16.04 -24.13
C ILE A 344 -14.37 17.38 -23.90
N LEU A 345 -13.04 17.34 -23.82
CA LEU A 345 -12.19 18.52 -23.73
C LEU A 345 -10.97 18.33 -24.61
N TYR A 346 -10.81 19.16 -25.64
CA TYR A 346 -9.62 19.20 -26.50
C TYR A 346 -8.81 20.46 -26.23
N SER A 347 -7.47 20.34 -26.30
CA SER A 347 -6.59 21.49 -26.31
C SER A 347 -5.73 21.54 -27.56
N HIS A 348 -5.80 22.65 -28.29
CA HIS A 348 -5.06 22.80 -29.54
C HIS A 348 -3.57 23.09 -29.35
N SER A 349 -3.23 24.11 -28.54
CA SER A 349 -1.84 24.56 -28.35
C SER A 349 -1.53 25.13 -26.97
N ARG A 350 -2.50 25.14 -26.05
CA ARG A 350 -2.35 25.73 -24.71
C ARG A 350 -2.41 24.65 -23.63
N LYS A 351 -1.69 24.84 -22.54
CA LYS A 351 -1.91 24.02 -21.35
C LYS A 351 -3.26 24.40 -20.73
N ARG A 352 -4.17 23.43 -20.57
CA ARG A 352 -5.48 23.65 -19.95
C ARG A 352 -5.58 22.87 -18.65
N PRO A 353 -5.79 23.53 -17.51
CA PRO A 353 -6.08 22.82 -16.27
C PRO A 353 -7.48 22.21 -16.34
N VAL A 354 -7.60 20.92 -16.08
CA VAL A 354 -8.85 20.17 -16.01
C VAL A 354 -9.00 19.63 -14.60
N VAL A 355 -10.09 20.00 -13.95
CA VAL A 355 -10.44 19.48 -12.62
C VAL A 355 -11.36 18.29 -12.84
N PHE A 356 -10.95 17.14 -12.31
CA PHE A 356 -11.79 15.97 -12.24
C PHE A 356 -12.63 16.07 -10.96
N ASP A 357 -13.95 15.94 -11.11
CA ASP A 357 -14.80 15.61 -9.98
C ASP A 357 -14.47 14.16 -9.61
N ILE A 358 -14.01 13.94 -8.38
CA ILE A 358 -13.82 12.58 -7.89
C ILE A 358 -15.21 12.01 -7.71
N ASP A 359 -15.57 11.03 -8.54
CA ASP A 359 -16.67 10.14 -8.23
C ASP A 359 -16.30 9.43 -6.93
N LEU A 360 -16.82 9.93 -5.82
CA LEU A 360 -16.75 9.27 -4.53
C LEU A 360 -17.57 7.98 -4.64
N SER A 361 -16.92 6.89 -5.04
CA SER A 361 -17.46 5.53 -4.94
C SER A 361 -17.19 4.94 -3.56
#